data_AF-A0A7C5SW36-F1
#
_entry.id   AF-A0A7C5SW36-F1
#
_cell.length_a   1.000
_cell.length_b   1.000
_cell.length_c   1.000
_cell.angle_alpha   90.00
_cell.angle_beta   90.00
_cell.angle_gamma   90.00
#
_symmetry.space_group_name_H-M   'P 1'
#
loop_
_entity.id
_entity.type
_entity.pdbx_description
1 polymer ?
#
loop_
_entity_poly.entity_id
_entity_poly.type
_entity_poly.pdbx_seq_one_letter_code
_entity_poly.pdbx_strand_id
1 'polypeptide(L)'
;MKGGEKVLDLFSYTGGFGIHAANSGAKHVVFVEEDPNAIAILRRNIKLNNLDSYEIYEGNAWSFLNEAVGKREKYDIVIVDPPAFIQSKDSFRRGYEAVAGFIVAKNTCNYL
;
A
#
# COMPACT_ATOMS: atom_id res chain seq x y z
N MET A 1 -12.24 -4.90 -7.81
CA MET A 1 -12.38 -3.51 -7.34
C MET A 1 -13.59 -2.88 -8.03
N LYS A 2 -14.23 -1.84 -7.47
CA LYS A 2 -15.33 -1.13 -8.15
C LYS A 2 -14.82 -0.13 -9.19
N GLY A 3 -13.51 0.15 -9.18
CA GLY A 3 -12.87 1.11 -10.06
C GLY A 3 -12.87 2.50 -9.43
N GLY A 4 -11.78 3.25 -9.61
CA GLY A 4 -11.66 4.62 -9.13
C GLY A 4 -11.01 4.78 -7.74
N GLU A 5 -10.70 3.69 -7.04
CA GLU A 5 -10.15 3.72 -5.68
C GLU A 5 -8.69 4.23 -5.65
N LYS A 6 -8.32 4.99 -4.60
CA LYS A 6 -6.92 5.27 -4.22
C LYS A 6 -6.42 4.17 -3.29
N VAL A 7 -5.34 3.49 -3.68
CA VAL A 7 -4.80 2.32 -2.97
C VAL A 7 -3.46 2.65 -2.33
N LEU A 8 -3.25 2.22 -1.10
CA LEU A 8 -1.97 2.23 -0.41
C LEU A 8 -1.47 0.79 -0.27
N ASP A 9 -0.28 0.51 -0.78
CA ASP A 9 0.41 -0.78 -0.71
C ASP A 9 1.62 -0.65 0.23
N LEU A 10 1.43 -0.99 1.52
CA LEU A 10 2.51 -0.96 2.51
C LEU A 10 3.32 -2.25 2.45
N PHE A 11 4.65 -2.13 2.55
CA PHE A 11 5.59 -3.25 2.39
C PHE A 11 5.48 -3.86 0.99
N SER A 12 5.40 -2.99 -0.01
CA SER A 12 4.98 -3.36 -1.37
C SER A 12 5.95 -4.29 -2.11
N TYR A 13 7.19 -4.44 -1.64
CA TYR A 13 8.23 -5.25 -2.25
C TYR A 13 8.36 -4.94 -3.75
N THR A 14 8.10 -5.90 -4.64
CA THR A 14 8.16 -5.70 -6.09
C THR A 14 6.84 -5.22 -6.71
N GLY A 15 5.87 -4.80 -5.90
CA GLY A 15 4.62 -4.15 -6.30
C GLY A 15 3.45 -5.06 -6.65
N GLY A 16 3.48 -6.33 -6.23
CA GLY A 16 2.49 -7.32 -6.66
C GLY A 16 1.04 -6.87 -6.46
N PHE A 17 0.68 -6.54 -5.21
CA PHE A 17 -0.69 -6.15 -4.88
C PHE A 17 -1.09 -4.82 -5.53
N GLY A 18 -0.27 -3.77 -5.39
CA GLY A 18 -0.58 -2.47 -5.94
C GLY A 18 -0.70 -2.46 -7.47
N ILE A 19 0.16 -3.20 -8.20
CA ILE A 19 0.05 -3.33 -9.66
C ILE A 19 -1.24 -4.08 -10.04
N HIS A 20 -1.57 -5.16 -9.33
CA HIS A 20 -2.84 -5.85 -9.55
C HIS A 20 -4.05 -4.95 -9.27
N ALA A 21 -3.97 -4.08 -8.26
CA ALA A 21 -5.01 -3.13 -7.96
C ALA A 21 -5.18 -2.10 -9.10
N ALA A 22 -4.08 -1.55 -9.62
CA ALA A 22 -4.10 -0.67 -10.79
C ALA A 22 -4.75 -1.35 -12.00
N ASN A 23 -4.32 -2.56 -12.33
CA ASN A 23 -4.88 -3.34 -13.43
C ASN A 23 -6.35 -3.73 -13.21
N SER A 24 -6.82 -3.73 -11.96
CA SER A 24 -8.21 -3.99 -11.59
C SER A 24 -9.06 -2.72 -11.52
N GLY A 25 -8.52 -1.56 -11.93
CA GLY A 25 -9.24 -0.29 -12.03
C GLY A 25 -8.97 0.72 -10.93
N ALA A 26 -7.98 0.53 -10.05
CA ALA A 26 -7.56 1.58 -9.12
C ALA A 26 -7.16 2.85 -9.89
N LYS A 27 -7.55 4.02 -9.38
CA LYS A 27 -7.21 5.31 -10.01
C LYS A 27 -5.78 5.74 -9.72
N HIS A 28 -5.27 5.33 -8.57
CA HIS A 28 -3.95 5.74 -8.11
C HIS A 28 -3.46 4.75 -7.06
N VAL A 29 -2.17 4.41 -7.11
CA VAL A 29 -1.53 3.48 -6.18
C VAL A 29 -0.29 4.11 -5.57
N VAL A 30 -0.23 4.12 -4.24
CA VAL A 30 0.96 4.53 -3.49
C VAL A 30 1.65 3.28 -2.98
N PHE A 31 2.89 3.07 -3.42
CA PHE A 31 3.74 1.97 -2.99
C PHE A 31 4.69 2.46 -1.90
N VAL A 32 4.82 1.72 -0.80
CA VAL A 32 5.76 2.03 0.28
C VAL A 32 6.71 0.85 0.44
N GLU A 33 8.00 1.08 0.23
CA GLU A 33 9.04 0.04 0.29
C GLU A 33 10.36 0.63 0.78
N GLU A 34 11.14 -0.15 1.55
CA GLU A 34 12.41 0.28 2.13
C GLU A 34 13.64 -0.36 1.47
N ASP A 35 13.52 -1.53 0.84
CA ASP A 35 14.64 -2.21 0.14
C ASP A 35 14.87 -1.60 -1.25
N PRO A 36 16.02 -0.95 -1.51
CA PRO A 36 16.34 -0.37 -2.81
C PRO A 36 16.35 -1.40 -3.97
N ASN A 37 16.67 -2.66 -3.68
CA ASN A 37 16.65 -3.71 -4.71
C ASN A 37 15.21 -4.04 -5.12
N ALA A 38 14.30 -4.16 -4.14
CA ALA A 38 12.88 -4.34 -4.38
C ALA A 38 12.29 -3.15 -5.15
N ILE A 39 12.64 -1.91 -4.76
CA ILE A 39 12.23 -0.68 -5.46
C ILE A 39 12.67 -0.69 -6.93
N ALA A 40 13.90 -1.10 -7.23
CA ALA A 40 14.38 -1.17 -8.61
C ALA A 40 13.53 -2.13 -9.46
N ILE A 41 13.14 -3.28 -8.90
CA ILE A 41 12.27 -4.25 -9.56
C ILE A 41 10.83 -3.73 -9.65
N LEU A 42 10.30 -3.11 -8.59
CA LEU A 42 9.00 -2.45 -8.56
C LEU A 42 8.86 -1.44 -9.70
N ARG A 43 9.85 -0.55 -9.88
CA ARG A 43 9.86 0.44 -10.97
C ARG A 43 9.82 -0.23 -12.34
N ARG A 44 10.56 -1.33 -12.53
CA ARG A 44 10.50 -2.13 -13.76
C ARG A 44 9.11 -2.72 -13.97
N ASN A 45 8.50 -3.28 -12.93
CA ASN A 45 7.17 -3.90 -13.02
C ASN A 45 6.07 -2.88 -13.31
N ILE A 46 6.12 -1.70 -12.69
CA ILE A 46 5.24 -0.55 -13.00
C ILE A 46 5.33 -0.21 -14.49
N LYS A 47 6.56 -0.10 -15.03
CA LYS A 47 6.77 0.19 -16.45
C LYS A 47 6.22 -0.92 -17.36
N LEU A 48 6.43 -2.19 -17.01
CA LEU A 48 5.93 -3.33 -17.79
C LEU A 48 4.41 -3.42 -17.82
N ASN A 49 3.74 -2.90 -16.79
CA ASN A 49 2.28 -2.89 -16.69
C ASN A 49 1.64 -1.57 -17.14
N ASN A 50 2.43 -0.60 -17.62
CA ASN A 50 1.96 0.72 -18.07
C ASN A 50 1.10 1.45 -17.02
N LEU A 51 1.56 1.47 -15.77
CA LEU A 51 0.87 2.23 -14.73
C LEU A 51 1.09 3.73 -14.94
N ASP A 52 0.00 4.47 -15.19
CA ASP A 52 0.03 5.91 -15.46
C ASP A 52 -0.03 6.79 -14.21
N SER A 53 -0.56 6.27 -13.10
CA SER A 53 -0.88 7.05 -11.90
C SER A 53 -0.44 6.30 -10.64
N TYR A 54 0.74 6.65 -10.15
CA TYR A 54 1.34 6.02 -8.97
C TYR A 54 2.31 6.95 -8.24
N GLU A 55 2.60 6.61 -6.99
CA GLU A 55 3.70 7.17 -6.20
C GLU A 55 4.50 6.04 -5.55
N ILE A 56 5.81 6.24 -5.38
CA ILE A 56 6.68 5.32 -4.63
C ILE A 56 7.33 6.10 -3.50
N TYR A 57 7.03 5.73 -2.27
CA TYR A 57 7.75 6.18 -1.09
C TYR A 57 8.88 5.18 -0.79
N GLU A 58 10.12 5.66 -0.91
CA GLU A 58 11.31 4.89 -0.59
C GLU A 58 11.68 5.12 0.89
N GLY A 59 11.28 4.20 1.75
CA GLY A 59 11.54 4.28 3.18
C GLY A 59 10.62 3.42 4.02
N ASN A 60 10.83 3.48 5.33
CA ASN A 60 10.10 2.66 6.27
C ASN A 60 8.61 3.04 6.35
N ALA A 61 7.74 2.02 6.37
CA ALA A 61 6.29 2.19 6.41
C ALA A 61 5.78 3.02 7.61
N TRP A 62 6.45 2.99 8.76
CA TRP A 62 6.04 3.79 9.92
C TRP A 62 6.30 5.28 9.72
N SER A 63 7.42 5.62 9.09
CA SER A 63 7.74 7.01 8.75
C SER A 63 6.70 7.57 7.79
N PHE A 64 6.37 6.80 6.74
CA PHE A 64 5.30 7.15 5.80
C PHE A 64 3.96 7.37 6.53
N LEU A 65 3.54 6.42 7.37
CA LEU A 65 2.26 6.50 8.06
C LEU A 65 2.18 7.71 9.00
N ASN A 66 3.24 8.02 9.75
CA ASN A 66 3.28 9.23 10.59
C ASN A 66 3.10 10.50 9.77
N GLU A 67 3.75 10.58 8.61
CA GLU A 67 3.65 11.74 7.71
C GLU A 67 2.25 11.84 7.08
N ALA A 68 1.71 10.72 6.59
CA ALA A 68 0.38 10.63 6.01
C ALA A 68 -0.72 11.01 7.03
N VAL A 69 -0.55 10.63 8.31
CA VAL A 69 -1.47 11.04 9.40
C VAL A 69 -1.42 12.54 9.60
N GLY A 70 -0.21 13.12 9.67
CA GLY A 70 -0.01 14.56 9.80
C GLY A 70 -0.65 15.35 8.66
N LYS A 71 -0.57 14.81 7.43
CA LYS A 71 -1.18 15.38 6.22
C LYS A 71 -2.67 15.07 6.06
N ARG A 72 -3.25 14.23 6.92
CA ARG A 72 -4.65 13.75 6.83
C ARG A 72 -4.96 13.14 5.46
N GLU A 73 -4.01 12.41 4.90
CA GLU A 73 -4.23 11.70 3.64
C GLU A 73 -5.33 10.65 3.78
N LYS A 74 -5.99 10.30 2.68
CA LYS A 74 -7.05 9.30 2.68
C LYS A 74 -6.82 8.29 1.57
N TYR A 75 -7.14 7.05 1.88
CA TYR A 75 -7.03 5.90 0.99
C TYR A 75 -8.34 5.12 1.06
N ASP A 76 -8.78 4.59 -0.08
CA ASP A 76 -9.97 3.76 -0.14
C ASP A 76 -9.65 2.31 0.22
N ILE A 77 -8.42 1.87 -0.09
CA ILE A 77 -7.90 0.54 0.21
C ILE A 77 -6.49 0.68 0.77
N VAL A 78 -6.22 -0.01 1.87
CA VAL A 78 -4.89 -0.13 2.47
C VAL A 78 -4.52 -1.61 2.55
N ILE A 79 -3.44 -1.99 1.89
CA ILE A 79 -2.83 -3.31 1.95
C ILE A 79 -1.67 -3.24 2.94
N VAL A 80 -1.60 -4.22 3.84
CA VAL A 80 -0.57 -4.31 4.89
C VAL A 80 -0.04 -5.74 4.91
N ASP A 81 1.12 -5.97 4.30
CA ASP A 81 1.77 -7.29 4.25
C ASP A 81 3.22 -7.24 4.79
N PRO A 82 3.42 -7.15 6.11
CA PRO A 82 4.73 -6.99 6.70
C PRO A 82 5.53 -8.32 6.69
N PRO A 83 6.87 -8.26 6.62
CA PRO A 83 7.71 -9.46 6.63
C PRO A 83 7.60 -10.23 7.96
N ALA A 84 7.77 -11.56 7.89
CA ALA A 84 7.55 -12.47 9.02
C ALA A 84 8.37 -12.18 10.29
N PHE A 85 9.50 -11.49 10.18
CA PHE A 85 10.35 -11.12 11.32
C PHE A 85 9.85 -9.86 12.06
N ILE A 86 8.96 -9.07 11.44
CA ILE A 86 8.32 -7.88 12.04
C ILE A 86 6.94 -8.29 12.60
N GLN A 87 6.90 -9.38 13.36
CA GLN A 87 5.68 -9.90 14.02
C GLN A 87 5.66 -9.67 15.54
N SER A 88 6.36 -8.65 16.06
CA SER A 88 6.13 -8.27 17.46
C SER A 88 4.70 -7.72 17.57
N LYS A 89 3.94 -8.19 18.57
CA LYS A 89 2.55 -7.76 18.80
C LYS A 89 2.41 -6.24 18.83
N ASP A 90 3.44 -5.54 19.31
CA ASP A 90 3.48 -4.09 19.36
C ASP A 90 3.64 -3.42 18.00
N SER A 91 4.45 -3.97 17.08
CA SER A 91 4.57 -3.42 15.72
C SER A 91 3.28 -3.62 14.92
N PHE A 92 2.64 -4.79 15.05
CA PHE A 92 1.34 -5.04 14.43
C PHE A 92 0.25 -4.12 15.00
N ARG A 93 0.20 -3.96 16.33
CA ARG A 93 -0.76 -3.06 16.99
C ARG A 93 -0.58 -1.61 16.57
N ARG A 94 0.65 -1.09 16.56
CA ARG A 94 0.92 0.28 16.08
C ARG A 94 0.51 0.46 14.64
N GLY A 95 0.79 -0.54 13.79
CA GLY A 95 0.34 -0.49 12.40
C GLY A 95 -1.15 -0.47 12.28
N TYR A 96 -1.83 -1.39 12.95
CA TYR A 96 -3.29 -1.45 12.98
C TYR A 96 -3.91 -0.14 13.50
N GLU A 97 -3.41 0.43 14.59
CA GLU A 97 -3.86 1.71 15.13
C GLU A 97 -3.64 2.86 14.14
N ALA A 98 -2.49 2.90 13.47
CA ALA A 98 -2.19 3.89 12.44
C ALA A 98 -3.12 3.74 11.22
N VAL A 99 -3.31 2.51 10.69
CA VAL A 99 -4.18 2.27 9.54
C VAL A 99 -5.66 2.33 9.88
N ALA A 100 -6.10 2.12 11.12
CA ALA A 100 -7.51 2.24 11.52
C ALA A 100 -8.07 3.65 11.28
N GLY A 101 -7.21 4.68 11.26
CA GLY A 101 -7.58 6.05 10.85
C GLY A 101 -7.75 6.23 9.34
N PHE A 102 -7.23 5.31 8.52
CA PHE A 102 -7.29 5.31 7.05
C PHE A 102 -8.21 4.23 6.47
N ILE A 103 -8.51 3.17 7.22
CA ILE A 103 -9.35 2.07 6.77
C ILE A 103 -10.81 2.56 6.71
N VAL A 104 -11.23 2.94 5.50
CA VAL A 104 -12.61 2.71 5.08
C VAL A 104 -12.61 1.39 4.33
N ALA A 105 -12.71 0.27 5.05
CA ALA A 105 -13.08 -1.00 4.44
C ALA A 105 -14.53 -0.87 3.95
N LYS A 106 -14.73 -0.31 2.76
CA LYS A 106 -16.03 -0.36 2.09
C LYS A 106 -16.25 -1.80 1.63
N ASN A 107 -16.95 -2.56 2.47
CA ASN A 107 -17.61 -3.83 2.19
C ASN A 107 -16.83 -4.76 1.24
N THR A 108 -15.96 -5.59 1.81
CA THR A 108 -15.68 -6.91 1.23
C THR A 108 -17.01 -7.66 1.15
N CYS A 109 -17.65 -7.55 -0.02
CA CYS A 109 -18.84 -8.30 -0.38
C CYS A 109 -18.49 -9.79 -0.35
N ASN A 110 -19.35 -10.54 0.34
CA ASN A 110 -19.37 -11.99 0.43
C ASN A 110 -18.98 -12.69 -0.88
N TYR A 111 -17.97 -13.55 -0.80
CA TYR A 111 -17.83 -14.74 -1.63
C TYR A 111 -17.63 -15.94 -0.69
N LEU A 112 -18.75 -16.38 -0.11
CA LEU A 112 -19.10 -17.79 0.09
C LEU A 112 -20.51 -17.96 -0.47
#